data_AF-A0A975LZ14-F1
#
_entry.id   AF-A0A975LZ14-F1
#
_cell.length_a   1.000
_cell.length_b   1.000
_cell.length_c   1.000
_cell.angle_alpha   90.00
_cell.angle_beta   90.00
_cell.angle_gamma   90.00
#
_symmetry.space_group_name_H-M   'P 1'
#
loop_
_entity.id
_entity.type
_entity.pdbx_description
1 polymer ?
#
loop_
_entity_poly.entity_id
_entity_poly.type
_entity_poly.pdbx_seq_one_letter_code
_entity_poly.pdbx_strand_id
1 'polypeptide(L)'
;MENFMMKKAFTIIEVILVLGISGLMLATMLVGWNASIEKQRYNDSVNTFKSDIQGVFSDVENQTNDKGSTKIKCDTSGANISILKDNSGNLTGSSNCVILGKYISLYNGNVIPGNENATLGQERFRVFDVIGKDIDISKDCRAIDENGKFHGDLRECRNSIEALRATKFVLDGGKNSVKGPKDIELQWRGTYKNVTDNRITSASGIRAFSYKSAVTSITSGDSKWHGLDTITGVLILRSPIDNSIISFGTSAMIEHGSLDNDGLIAAFRDINVNSDFVIKNGKTVNVCVRPSNDGVQWYAGGFNFFGDRNKVVKIGPSASAVEIAPLDGPKGSSCGGDRKGDARFGDVIIDGKNL
;
A
#
# COMPACT_ATOMS: atom_id res chain seq x y z
N MET A 1 -81.62 -5.27 -32.53
CA MET A 1 -81.43 -5.26 -31.07
C MET A 1 -80.07 -5.85 -30.79
N GLU A 2 -79.21 -5.05 -30.16
CA GLU A 2 -77.77 -5.30 -29.97
C GLU A 2 -77.50 -6.50 -29.04
N ASN A 3 -76.51 -7.32 -29.42
CA ASN A 3 -75.95 -8.38 -28.57
C ASN A 3 -75.00 -7.74 -27.55
N PHE A 4 -75.44 -7.59 -26.30
CA PHE A 4 -74.57 -7.22 -25.18
C PHE A 4 -73.73 -8.43 -24.78
N MET A 5 -72.44 -8.43 -25.16
CA MET A 5 -71.46 -9.34 -24.60
C MET A 5 -71.25 -9.02 -23.12
N MET A 6 -71.56 -9.95 -22.21
CA MET A 6 -71.19 -9.82 -20.80
C MET A 6 -69.67 -9.84 -20.66
N LYS A 7 -69.08 -8.66 -20.37
CA LYS A 7 -67.67 -8.55 -19.98
C LYS A 7 -67.47 -9.27 -18.64
N LYS A 8 -66.60 -10.29 -18.64
CA LYS A 8 -66.16 -11.01 -17.44
C LYS A 8 -65.45 -10.01 -16.52
N ALA A 9 -66.11 -9.59 -15.44
CA ALA A 9 -65.53 -8.67 -14.46
C ALA A 9 -64.66 -9.46 -13.47
N PHE A 10 -63.45 -8.97 -13.20
CA PHE A 10 -62.53 -9.56 -12.24
C PHE A 10 -63.09 -9.41 -10.81
N THR A 11 -62.91 -10.44 -9.99
CA THR A 11 -63.35 -10.40 -8.59
C THR A 11 -62.37 -9.60 -7.73
N ILE A 12 -62.87 -8.97 -6.66
CA ILE A 12 -62.03 -8.21 -5.71
C ILE A 12 -60.88 -9.07 -5.16
N ILE A 13 -61.13 -10.35 -4.91
CA ILE A 13 -60.10 -11.27 -4.40
C ILE A 13 -58.98 -11.52 -5.41
N GLU A 14 -59.32 -11.59 -6.71
CA GLU A 14 -58.34 -11.78 -7.79
C GLU A 14 -57.48 -10.53 -7.99
N VAL A 15 -58.08 -9.34 -7.90
CA VAL A 15 -57.34 -8.06 -7.97
C VAL A 15 -56.39 -7.91 -6.78
N ILE A 16 -56.83 -8.24 -5.57
CA ILE A 16 -55.98 -8.18 -4.36
C ILE A 16 -54.83 -9.20 -4.45
N LEU A 17 -55.10 -10.40 -4.97
CA LEU A 17 -54.08 -11.44 -5.13
C LEU A 17 -53.03 -11.05 -6.17
N VAL A 18 -53.43 -10.47 -7.31
CA VAL A 18 -52.50 -9.92 -8.31
C VAL A 18 -51.67 -8.78 -7.72
N LEU A 19 -52.29 -7.83 -7.02
CA LEU A 19 -51.58 -6.73 -6.38
C LEU A 19 -50.59 -7.21 -5.31
N GLY A 20 -50.96 -8.22 -4.52
CA GLY A 20 -50.09 -8.83 -3.51
C GLY A 20 -48.86 -9.50 -4.12
N ILE A 21 -49.05 -10.28 -5.20
CA ILE A 21 -47.94 -10.94 -5.91
C ILE A 21 -47.05 -9.90 -6.60
N SER A 22 -47.63 -8.90 -7.28
CA SER A 22 -46.86 -7.83 -7.93
C SER A 22 -46.08 -6.99 -6.91
N GLY A 23 -46.67 -6.68 -5.76
CA GLY A 23 -46.00 -5.97 -4.66
C GLY A 23 -44.84 -6.76 -4.07
N LEU A 24 -45.02 -8.07 -3.86
CA LEU A 24 -43.95 -8.96 -3.40
C LEU A 24 -42.81 -9.04 -4.43
N MET A 25 -43.13 -9.18 -5.72
CA MET A 25 -42.14 -9.20 -6.79
C MET A 25 -41.33 -7.91 -6.84
N LEU A 26 -41.99 -6.75 -6.76
CA LEU A 26 -41.29 -5.45 -6.71
C LEU A 26 -40.40 -5.31 -5.48
N ALA A 27 -40.86 -5.73 -4.30
CA ALA A 27 -40.05 -5.70 -3.07
C ALA A 27 -38.80 -6.58 -3.21
N THR A 28 -38.93 -7.78 -3.76
CA THR A 28 -37.78 -8.68 -3.99
C THR A 28 -36.80 -8.13 -5.03
N MET A 29 -37.29 -7.50 -6.10
CA MET A 29 -36.44 -6.84 -7.09
C MET A 29 -35.65 -5.67 -6.49
N LEU A 30 -36.28 -4.83 -5.68
CA LEU A 30 -35.62 -3.69 -5.04
C LEU A 30 -34.50 -4.12 -4.09
N VAL A 31 -34.71 -5.18 -3.30
CA VAL A 31 -33.68 -5.74 -2.42
C VAL A 31 -32.53 -6.35 -3.24
N GLY A 32 -32.83 -7.07 -4.32
CA GLY A 32 -31.82 -7.65 -5.21
C GLY A 32 -30.96 -6.61 -5.93
N TRP A 33 -31.56 -5.49 -6.35
CA TRP A 33 -30.83 -4.41 -7.02
C TRP A 33 -29.84 -3.71 -6.10
N ASN A 34 -30.19 -3.45 -4.84
CA ASN A 34 -29.27 -2.81 -3.90
C ASN A 34 -28.01 -3.66 -3.68
N ALA A 35 -28.15 -4.97 -3.48
CA ALA A 35 -27.01 -5.87 -3.30
C ALA A 35 -26.10 -5.94 -4.55
N SER A 36 -26.68 -5.88 -5.74
CA SER A 36 -25.91 -5.87 -7.00
C SER A 36 -25.13 -4.57 -7.18
N ILE A 37 -25.73 -3.42 -6.86
CA ILE A 37 -25.09 -2.10 -6.96
C ILE A 37 -23.91 -2.00 -6.00
N GLU A 38 -24.07 -2.41 -4.75
CA GLU A 38 -23.00 -2.34 -3.76
C GLU A 38 -21.81 -3.25 -4.13
N LYS A 39 -22.09 -4.45 -4.65
CA LYS A 39 -21.04 -5.35 -5.17
C LYS A 39 -20.28 -4.73 -6.35
N GLN A 40 -20.99 -4.02 -7.23
CA GLN A 40 -20.36 -3.30 -8.33
C GLN A 40 -19.46 -2.17 -7.80
N ARG A 41 -19.98 -1.33 -6.89
CA ARG A 41 -19.19 -0.25 -6.27
C ARG A 41 -17.97 -0.76 -5.51
N TYR A 42 -18.09 -1.91 -4.84
CA TYR A 42 -16.95 -2.59 -4.23
C TYR A 42 -15.91 -3.00 -5.28
N ASN A 43 -16.32 -3.65 -6.36
CA ASN A 43 -15.40 -4.03 -7.43
C ASN A 43 -14.72 -2.80 -8.06
N ASP A 44 -15.47 -1.72 -8.25
CA ASP A 44 -14.94 -0.46 -8.74
C ASP A 44 -13.91 0.13 -7.78
N SER A 45 -14.19 0.14 -6.47
CA SER A 45 -13.23 0.56 -5.42
C SER A 45 -11.93 -0.25 -5.46
N VAL A 46 -12.02 -1.58 -5.57
CA VAL A 46 -10.85 -2.47 -5.68
C VAL A 46 -10.06 -2.19 -6.97
N ASN A 47 -10.77 -1.97 -8.09
CA ASN A 47 -10.15 -1.64 -9.37
C ASN A 47 -9.49 -0.25 -9.37
N THR A 48 -10.10 0.73 -8.69
CA THR A 48 -9.51 2.05 -8.49
C THR A 48 -8.27 1.96 -7.62
N PHE A 49 -8.32 1.24 -6.49
CA PHE A 49 -7.14 1.02 -5.66
C PHE A 49 -5.99 0.38 -6.45
N LYS A 50 -6.28 -0.66 -7.25
CA LYS A 50 -5.30 -1.24 -8.18
C LYS A 50 -4.74 -0.17 -9.11
N SER A 51 -5.61 0.59 -9.77
CA SER A 51 -5.21 1.63 -10.73
C SER A 51 -4.38 2.74 -10.08
N ASP A 52 -4.68 3.13 -8.85
CA ASP A 52 -3.94 4.14 -8.09
C ASP A 52 -2.51 3.66 -7.81
N ILE A 53 -2.35 2.40 -7.36
CA ILE A 53 -1.01 1.81 -7.16
C ILE A 53 -0.26 1.73 -8.49
N GLN A 54 -0.92 1.31 -9.58
CA GLN A 54 -0.32 1.29 -10.92
C GLN A 54 0.10 2.69 -11.39
N GLY A 55 -0.69 3.71 -11.07
CA GLY A 55 -0.36 5.12 -11.31
C GLY A 55 0.92 5.54 -10.61
N VAL A 56 1.12 5.14 -9.35
CA VAL A 56 2.37 5.42 -8.61
C VAL A 56 3.59 4.81 -9.32
N PHE A 57 3.49 3.58 -9.83
CA PHE A 57 4.56 2.99 -10.63
C PHE A 57 4.82 3.76 -11.93
N SER A 58 3.74 4.11 -12.66
CA SER A 58 3.83 4.89 -13.89
C SER A 58 4.48 6.26 -13.66
N ASP A 59 4.22 6.90 -12.52
CA ASP A 59 4.86 8.17 -12.16
C ASP A 59 6.36 8.02 -11.89
N VAL A 60 6.80 6.86 -11.37
CA VAL A 60 8.22 6.54 -11.19
C VAL A 60 8.89 6.23 -12.53
N GLU A 61 8.18 5.62 -13.48
CA GLU A 61 8.64 5.36 -14.85
C GLU A 61 8.74 6.65 -15.66
N ASN A 62 7.71 7.49 -15.60
CA ASN A 62 7.55 8.71 -16.38
C ASN A 62 7.65 9.95 -15.49
N GLN A 63 8.83 10.15 -14.90
CA GLN A 63 9.04 11.29 -14.02
C GLN A 63 8.87 12.60 -14.77
N THR A 64 7.92 13.40 -14.30
CA THR A 64 7.81 14.81 -14.68
C THR A 64 8.50 15.66 -13.61
N ASN A 65 9.32 16.62 -14.04
CA ASN A 65 9.87 17.65 -13.16
C ASN A 65 8.78 18.70 -12.84
N ASP A 66 7.64 18.25 -12.31
CA ASP A 66 6.48 19.11 -12.04
C ASP A 66 6.59 19.81 -10.67
N LYS A 67 7.81 19.91 -10.12
CA LYS A 67 8.10 20.56 -8.83
C LYS A 67 8.12 22.10 -8.90
N GLY A 68 7.53 22.67 -9.96
CA GLY A 68 7.30 24.11 -10.13
C GLY A 68 8.59 24.93 -10.06
N SER A 69 8.49 26.25 -10.14
CA SER A 69 9.60 27.20 -10.02
C SER A 69 10.32 27.22 -8.65
N THR A 70 10.14 26.18 -7.83
CA THR A 70 10.72 26.07 -6.49
C THR A 70 12.22 25.88 -6.60
N LYS A 71 12.99 26.88 -6.18
CA LYS A 71 14.44 26.78 -6.07
C LYS A 71 14.81 25.93 -4.86
N ILE A 72 15.51 24.82 -5.09
CA ILE A 72 15.85 23.84 -4.05
C ILE A 72 17.36 23.63 -4.07
N LYS A 73 17.97 23.65 -2.88
CA LYS A 73 19.37 23.26 -2.68
C LYS A 73 19.41 21.99 -1.83
N CYS A 74 20.25 21.04 -2.24
CA CYS A 74 20.49 19.84 -1.46
C CYS A 74 21.86 19.91 -0.79
N ASP A 75 21.83 19.97 0.54
CA ASP A 75 23.01 19.81 1.35
C ASP A 75 23.32 18.31 1.49
N THR A 76 24.55 17.94 1.17
CA THR A 76 25.03 16.55 1.15
C THR A 76 26.07 16.27 2.24
N SER A 77 26.36 17.26 3.09
CA SER A 77 27.36 17.19 4.15
C SER A 77 27.00 16.21 5.29
N GLY A 78 25.72 15.90 5.45
CA GLY A 78 25.20 15.02 6.50
C GLY A 78 25.15 13.53 6.16
N ALA A 79 24.62 12.73 7.09
CA ALA A 79 24.30 11.31 6.87
C ALA A 79 23.14 11.11 5.88
N ASN A 80 22.27 12.10 5.77
CA ASN A 80 21.20 12.22 4.78
C ASN A 80 21.43 13.46 3.93
N ILE A 81 20.77 13.54 2.79
CA ILE A 81 20.58 14.83 2.16
C ILE A 81 19.61 15.68 2.98
N SER A 82 19.86 16.99 3.05
CA SER A 82 18.93 17.95 3.63
C SER A 82 18.42 18.89 2.54
N ILE A 83 17.11 19.05 2.47
CA ILE A 83 16.46 19.87 1.45
C ILE A 83 16.27 21.29 2.00
N LEU A 84 17.02 22.25 1.45
CA LEU A 84 16.94 23.65 1.81
C LEU A 84 16.15 24.41 0.75
N LYS A 85 15.07 25.06 1.19
CA LYS A 85 14.29 26.02 0.38
C LYS A 85 14.98 27.38 0.50
N ASP A 86 15.67 27.81 -0.55
CA ASP A 86 16.38 29.09 -0.58
C ASP A 86 16.14 29.79 -1.93
N ASN A 87 15.94 31.11 -1.90
CA ASN A 87 15.85 31.97 -3.08
C ASN A 87 17.16 31.99 -3.90
N SER A 88 18.27 31.58 -3.28
CA SER A 88 19.60 31.36 -3.88
C SER A 88 19.78 29.95 -4.45
N GLY A 89 18.79 29.06 -4.30
CA GLY A 89 18.83 27.70 -4.83
C GLY A 89 18.76 27.65 -6.36
N ASN A 90 19.17 26.52 -6.92
CA ASN A 90 19.01 26.24 -8.34
C ASN A 90 17.56 25.82 -8.64
N LEU A 91 17.09 26.11 -9.85
CA LEU A 91 15.80 25.60 -10.33
C LEU A 91 15.83 24.06 -10.33
N THR A 92 14.67 23.44 -10.14
CA THR A 92 14.50 21.98 -10.28
C THR A 92 15.01 21.55 -11.66
N GLY A 93 16.06 20.71 -11.68
CA GLY A 93 16.77 20.29 -12.91
C GLY A 93 18.22 20.77 -13.02
N SER A 94 18.67 21.74 -12.21
CA SER A 94 20.10 22.13 -12.10
C SER A 94 20.66 22.04 -10.68
N SER A 95 19.92 21.44 -9.75
CA SER A 95 20.39 21.06 -8.41
C SER A 95 20.95 19.65 -8.42
N ASN A 96 21.86 19.32 -7.50
CA ASN A 96 22.45 17.98 -7.35
C ASN A 96 21.48 16.94 -6.75
N CYS A 97 20.18 17.17 -6.91
CA CYS A 97 19.11 16.41 -6.29
C CYS A 97 18.17 15.86 -7.35
N VAL A 98 17.92 14.56 -7.26
CA VAL A 98 17.10 13.83 -8.22
C VAL A 98 15.97 13.11 -7.51
N ILE A 99 14.82 13.03 -8.17
CA ILE A 99 13.72 12.19 -7.73
C ILE A 99 14.11 10.76 -8.10
N LEU A 100 14.26 9.90 -7.10
CA LEU A 100 14.64 8.50 -7.31
C LEU A 100 13.41 7.59 -7.44
N GLY A 101 12.27 8.01 -6.93
CA GLY A 101 11.06 7.21 -6.99
C GLY A 101 10.02 7.65 -5.97
N LYS A 102 9.23 6.68 -5.49
CA LYS A 102 8.11 6.93 -4.59
C LYS A 102 8.01 5.85 -3.50
N TYR A 103 7.51 6.24 -2.34
CA TYR A 103 7.22 5.34 -1.23
C TYR A 103 5.72 5.37 -0.93
N ILE A 104 5.08 4.20 -0.99
CA ILE A 104 3.68 3.99 -0.62
C ILE A 104 3.65 3.51 0.83
N SER A 105 3.16 4.36 1.73
CA SER A 105 2.94 4.05 3.13
C SER A 105 1.51 3.55 3.32
N LEU A 106 1.36 2.25 3.57
CA LEU A 106 0.09 1.58 3.91
C LEU A 106 -0.08 1.52 5.44
N TYR A 107 0.35 2.59 6.12
CA TYR A 107 0.45 2.70 7.57
C TYR A 107 -0.10 4.04 8.03
N ASN A 108 -1.04 3.99 8.97
CA ASN A 108 -1.76 5.15 9.51
C ASN A 108 -1.33 5.55 10.93
N GLY A 109 -0.26 4.98 11.50
CA GLY A 109 0.27 5.43 12.80
C GLY A 109 -0.21 4.64 14.03
N ASN A 110 -1.22 3.78 13.91
CA ASN A 110 -1.89 3.17 15.07
C ASN A 110 -1.76 1.65 15.10
N VAL A 111 -0.57 1.10 14.89
CA VAL A 111 -0.37 -0.34 14.75
C VAL A 111 0.12 -0.93 16.07
N ILE A 112 -0.57 -1.96 16.56
CA ILE A 112 -0.11 -2.76 17.71
C ILE A 112 0.88 -3.80 17.18
N PRO A 113 2.16 -3.81 17.63
CA PRO A 113 3.12 -4.84 17.21
C PRO A 113 2.60 -6.26 17.48
N GLY A 114 2.75 -7.15 16.51
CA GLY A 114 2.21 -8.51 16.51
C GLY A 114 0.70 -8.59 16.25
N ASN A 115 0.01 -7.47 16.06
CA ASN A 115 -1.39 -7.40 15.63
C ASN A 115 -1.60 -6.25 14.63
N GLU A 116 -0.66 -6.12 13.70
CA GLU A 116 -0.61 -5.00 12.77
C GLU A 116 -1.84 -4.94 11.85
N ASN A 117 -2.49 -6.09 11.67
CA ASN A 117 -3.64 -6.27 10.80
C ASN A 117 -4.97 -5.95 11.49
N ALA A 118 -4.98 -5.78 12.82
CA ALA A 118 -6.17 -5.35 13.58
C ALA A 118 -6.42 -3.84 13.50
N THR A 119 -5.57 -3.08 12.80
CA THR A 119 -5.83 -1.66 12.58
C THR A 119 -7.08 -1.47 11.74
N LEU A 120 -8.10 -0.97 12.42
CA LEU A 120 -9.42 -0.64 11.92
C LEU A 120 -9.32 0.44 10.84
N GLY A 121 -10.00 0.22 9.71
CA GLY A 121 -10.48 1.31 8.85
C GLY A 121 -9.42 2.20 8.21
N GLN A 122 -8.35 1.64 7.65
CA GLN A 122 -7.45 2.44 6.81
C GLN A 122 -8.16 2.82 5.51
N GLU A 123 -8.74 4.01 5.47
CA GLU A 123 -9.47 4.57 4.32
C GLU A 123 -8.55 5.31 3.35
N ARG A 124 -7.31 5.58 3.75
CA ARG A 124 -6.30 6.26 2.93
C ARG A 124 -4.92 5.68 3.10
N PHE A 125 -4.10 5.81 2.07
CA PHE A 125 -2.67 5.56 2.10
C PHE A 125 -1.90 6.79 1.65
N ARG A 126 -0.62 6.86 1.98
CA ARG A 126 0.20 8.05 1.73
C ARG A 126 1.31 7.72 0.74
N VAL A 127 1.52 8.59 -0.24
CA VAL A 127 2.59 8.47 -1.23
C VAL A 127 3.59 9.59 -1.03
N PHE A 128 4.84 9.23 -0.79
CA PHE A 128 5.96 10.15 -0.62
C PHE A 128 6.84 10.10 -1.86
N ASP A 129 7.32 11.26 -2.33
CA ASP A 129 8.45 11.25 -3.26
C ASP A 129 9.72 10.85 -2.51
N VAL A 130 10.60 10.13 -3.20
CA VAL A 130 11.93 9.79 -2.72
C VAL A 130 12.93 10.67 -3.44
N ILE A 131 13.66 11.49 -2.69
CA ILE A 131 14.60 12.48 -3.23
C ILE A 131 16.00 12.10 -2.75
N GLY A 132 16.96 12.03 -3.66
CA GLY A 132 18.34 11.68 -3.32
C GLY A 132 19.37 12.55 -4.02
N LYS A 133 20.61 12.41 -3.59
CA LYS A 133 21.78 12.99 -4.24
C LYS A 133 21.98 12.32 -5.61
N ASP A 134 22.27 13.12 -6.63
CA ASP A 134 22.85 12.62 -7.87
C ASP A 134 24.29 12.15 -7.62
N ILE A 135 24.54 10.86 -7.78
CA ILE A 135 25.81 10.22 -7.42
C ILE A 135 26.63 9.89 -8.65
N ASP A 136 27.96 9.95 -8.51
CA ASP A 136 28.87 9.38 -9.49
C ASP A 136 29.11 7.90 -9.18
N ILE A 137 28.44 7.02 -9.93
CA ILE A 137 28.51 5.56 -9.72
C ILE A 137 29.93 4.97 -9.83
N SER A 138 30.89 5.69 -10.40
CA SER A 138 32.29 5.25 -10.50
C SER A 138 33.09 5.46 -9.22
N LYS A 139 32.61 6.30 -8.29
CA LYS A 139 33.39 6.70 -7.10
C LYS A 139 32.59 6.97 -5.83
N ASP A 140 31.28 7.17 -5.88
CA ASP A 140 30.51 7.62 -4.71
C ASP A 140 30.03 6.48 -3.79
N CYS A 141 30.38 5.23 -4.11
CA CYS A 141 29.91 4.04 -3.41
C CYS A 141 30.94 3.51 -2.39
N ARG A 142 30.51 2.70 -1.42
CA ARG A 142 31.38 2.13 -0.36
C ARG A 142 31.05 0.66 -0.13
N ALA A 143 32.04 -0.12 0.27
CA ALA A 143 31.79 -1.49 0.70
C ALA A 143 30.78 -1.51 1.86
N ILE A 144 29.82 -2.42 1.77
CA ILE A 144 28.80 -2.63 2.79
C ILE A 144 29.04 -4.03 3.36
N ASP A 145 29.13 -4.14 4.67
CA ASP A 145 29.18 -5.45 5.33
C ASP A 145 27.79 -6.13 5.37
N GLU A 146 27.75 -7.37 5.84
CA GLU A 146 26.52 -8.16 6.01
C GLU A 146 25.49 -7.51 6.97
N ASN A 147 25.92 -6.54 7.77
CA ASN A 147 25.09 -5.79 8.70
C ASN A 147 24.66 -4.42 8.14
N GLY A 148 24.96 -4.14 6.86
CA GLY A 148 24.58 -2.89 6.22
C GLY A 148 25.48 -1.70 6.55
N LYS A 149 26.61 -1.90 7.23
CA LYS A 149 27.53 -0.83 7.64
C LYS A 149 28.57 -0.55 6.58
N PHE A 150 28.85 0.73 6.34
CA PHE A 150 29.85 1.18 5.38
C PHE A 150 31.29 0.96 5.89
N HIS A 151 32.13 0.40 5.03
CA HIS A 151 33.56 0.18 5.26
C HIS A 151 34.40 0.61 4.06
N GLY A 152 35.64 1.04 4.34
CA GLY A 152 36.64 1.34 3.33
C GLY A 152 36.43 2.66 2.58
N ASP A 153 37.30 2.87 1.59
CA ASP A 153 37.31 4.05 0.75
C ASP A 153 36.18 4.05 -0.28
N LEU A 154 35.92 5.24 -0.81
CA LEU A 154 35.01 5.49 -1.90
C LEU A 154 35.47 4.73 -3.17
N ARG A 155 34.53 4.05 -3.82
CA ARG A 155 34.76 3.15 -4.96
C ARG A 155 33.56 3.12 -5.90
N GLU A 156 33.70 2.38 -7.00
CA GLU A 156 32.60 2.10 -7.92
C GLU A 156 31.48 1.30 -7.26
N CYS A 157 30.23 1.58 -7.66
CA CYS A 157 29.05 0.87 -7.20
C CYS A 157 28.98 -0.51 -7.85
N ARG A 158 28.85 -1.58 -7.05
CA ARG A 158 28.74 -2.95 -7.59
C ARG A 158 27.33 -3.34 -8.00
N ASN A 159 26.32 -2.74 -7.37
CA ASN A 159 24.93 -3.07 -7.61
C ASN A 159 24.02 -1.88 -7.27
N SER A 160 22.78 -1.97 -7.73
CA SER A 160 21.78 -0.91 -7.57
C SER A 160 21.43 -0.61 -6.11
N ILE A 161 21.54 -1.59 -5.20
CA ILE A 161 21.27 -1.41 -3.76
C ILE A 161 22.35 -0.51 -3.14
N GLU A 162 23.62 -0.77 -3.46
CA GLU A 162 24.76 0.05 -3.02
C GLU A 162 24.62 1.49 -3.54
N ALA A 163 24.31 1.62 -4.83
CA ALA A 163 24.08 2.92 -5.46
C ALA A 163 22.92 3.68 -4.80
N LEU A 164 21.78 3.03 -4.58
CA LEU A 164 20.62 3.65 -3.94
C LEU A 164 20.93 4.13 -2.52
N ARG A 165 21.71 3.39 -1.73
CA ARG A 165 22.15 3.85 -0.39
C ARG A 165 23.09 5.05 -0.47
N ALA A 166 24.01 5.05 -1.45
CA ALA A 166 24.96 6.15 -1.66
C ALA A 166 24.29 7.48 -2.02
N THR A 167 23.08 7.45 -2.61
CA THR A 167 22.29 8.68 -2.84
C THR A 167 21.87 9.39 -1.56
N LYS A 168 21.98 8.73 -0.40
CA LYS A 168 21.55 9.25 0.91
C LYS A 168 20.13 9.80 0.91
N PHE A 169 19.23 9.14 0.16
CA PHE A 169 17.90 9.66 -0.10
C PHE A 169 17.07 9.87 1.17
N VAL A 170 16.07 10.74 1.02
CA VAL A 170 15.06 11.08 2.02
C VAL A 170 13.67 11.01 1.40
N LEU A 171 12.65 10.90 2.26
CA LEU A 171 11.26 11.03 1.85
C LEU A 171 10.85 12.51 1.86
N ASP A 172 10.00 12.92 0.91
CA ASP A 172 9.37 14.24 0.85
C ASP A 172 8.33 14.40 1.97
N GLY A 173 8.80 14.71 3.18
CA GLY A 173 8.01 14.88 4.38
C GLY A 173 8.87 15.35 5.57
N GLY A 174 8.21 15.74 6.67
CA GLY A 174 8.90 16.33 7.83
C GLY A 174 9.77 17.53 7.42
N LYS A 175 10.99 17.60 7.97
CA LYS A 175 11.95 18.67 7.69
C LYS A 175 12.45 18.73 6.24
N ASN A 176 12.31 17.64 5.50
CA ASN A 176 12.68 17.55 4.09
C ASN A 176 11.46 17.74 3.15
N SER A 177 10.35 18.25 3.67
CA SER A 177 9.12 18.46 2.90
C SER A 177 9.30 19.56 1.85
N VAL A 178 9.17 19.18 0.58
CA VAL A 178 9.01 20.10 -0.55
C VAL A 178 7.52 20.36 -0.76
N LYS A 179 6.78 19.33 -1.17
CA LYS A 179 5.31 19.33 -1.30
C LYS A 179 4.64 18.49 -0.20
N GLY A 180 5.39 17.60 0.45
CA GLY A 180 4.88 16.64 1.42
C GLY A 180 4.23 15.42 0.76
N PRO A 181 3.75 14.46 1.57
CA PRO A 181 3.04 13.29 1.06
C PRO A 181 1.70 13.63 0.41
N LYS A 182 1.33 12.83 -0.57
CA LYS A 182 -0.02 12.82 -1.15
C LYS A 182 -0.86 11.75 -0.45
N ASP A 183 -1.97 12.16 0.13
CA ASP A 183 -3.00 11.24 0.63
C ASP A 183 -3.85 10.74 -0.55
N ILE A 184 -4.07 9.43 -0.62
CA ILE A 184 -4.98 8.79 -1.59
C ILE A 184 -6.04 8.03 -0.81
N GLU A 185 -7.28 8.48 -0.92
CA GLU A 185 -8.45 7.86 -0.30
C GLU A 185 -9.04 6.77 -1.18
N LEU A 186 -9.47 5.67 -0.56
CA LEU A 186 -10.16 4.60 -1.25
C LEU A 186 -11.60 5.03 -1.59
N GLN A 187 -12.00 4.79 -2.84
CA GLN A 187 -13.36 5.11 -3.30
C GLN A 187 -14.43 4.29 -2.58
N TRP A 188 -15.66 4.81 -2.56
CA TRP A 188 -16.84 4.14 -1.99
C TRP A 188 -16.68 3.73 -0.52
N ARG A 189 -16.00 4.56 0.28
CA ARG A 189 -15.73 4.25 1.70
C ARG A 189 -15.01 2.91 1.79
N GLY A 190 -14.05 2.66 0.91
CA GLY A 190 -13.20 1.47 0.98
C GLY A 190 -12.23 1.60 2.15
N THR A 191 -11.88 0.47 2.74
CA THR A 191 -10.80 0.34 3.71
C THR A 191 -9.86 -0.77 3.26
N TYR A 192 -8.65 -0.82 3.81
CA TYR A 192 -7.75 -1.93 3.54
C TYR A 192 -7.18 -2.57 4.82
N LYS A 193 -6.65 -3.80 4.65
CA LYS A 193 -5.90 -4.60 5.62
C LYS A 193 -4.61 -5.02 4.93
N ASN A 194 -3.47 -4.76 5.54
CA ASN A 194 -2.21 -5.35 5.07
C ASN A 194 -2.24 -6.86 5.37
N VAL A 195 -1.93 -7.71 4.38
CA VAL A 195 -2.06 -9.18 4.52
C VAL A 195 -0.84 -9.92 3.97
N THR A 196 0.30 -9.24 3.91
CA THR A 196 1.55 -9.88 3.48
C THR A 196 2.19 -10.56 4.68
N ASP A 197 2.20 -11.90 4.70
CA ASP A 197 2.80 -12.64 5.83
C ASP A 197 4.30 -12.35 5.95
N ASN A 198 4.72 -11.86 7.11
CA ASN A 198 6.11 -11.68 7.48
C ASN A 198 6.46 -12.30 8.84
N ARG A 199 5.61 -13.20 9.34
CA ARG A 199 5.88 -13.95 10.58
C ARG A 199 7.11 -14.83 10.41
N ILE A 200 7.69 -15.20 11.55
CA ILE A 200 8.78 -16.18 11.61
C ILE A 200 8.20 -17.56 11.30
N THR A 201 8.70 -18.22 10.25
CA THR A 201 8.22 -19.52 9.76
C THR A 201 9.15 -20.69 10.08
N SER A 202 10.29 -20.43 10.71
CA SER A 202 11.28 -21.46 11.03
C SER A 202 11.96 -21.23 12.38
N ALA A 203 12.47 -22.31 12.96
CA ALA A 203 13.26 -22.26 14.20
C ALA A 203 14.56 -21.45 14.05
N SER A 204 15.05 -21.26 12.83
CA SER A 204 16.23 -20.43 12.52
C SER A 204 15.92 -18.94 12.37
N GLY A 205 14.69 -18.51 12.68
CA GLY A 205 14.30 -17.09 12.67
C GLY A 205 13.98 -16.54 11.28
N ILE A 206 13.87 -17.39 10.25
CA ILE A 206 13.50 -16.96 8.89
C ILE A 206 12.04 -16.50 8.87
N ARG A 207 11.80 -15.34 8.26
CA ARG A 207 10.50 -14.73 8.02
C ARG A 207 9.96 -15.06 6.64
N ALA A 208 8.63 -15.15 6.53
CA ALA A 208 7.93 -15.51 5.29
C ALA A 208 8.27 -14.58 4.11
N PHE A 209 8.28 -13.26 4.31
CA PHE A 209 8.58 -12.30 3.26
C PHE A 209 10.03 -11.82 3.29
N SER A 210 10.50 -11.35 4.45
CA SER A 210 11.79 -10.66 4.59
C SER A 210 12.98 -11.56 4.95
N TYR A 211 12.82 -12.87 4.86
CA TYR A 211 13.88 -13.84 5.12
C TYR A 211 14.58 -13.61 6.48
N LYS A 212 15.86 -13.20 6.51
CA LYS A 212 16.61 -12.98 7.76
C LYS A 212 16.46 -11.55 8.30
N SER A 213 15.94 -10.63 7.50
CA SER A 213 15.81 -9.22 7.86
C SER A 213 14.52 -8.98 8.63
N ALA A 214 14.56 -8.19 9.71
CA ALA A 214 13.34 -7.80 10.42
C ALA A 214 12.70 -6.58 9.75
N VAL A 215 11.41 -6.66 9.48
CA VAL A 215 10.57 -5.50 9.16
C VAL A 215 10.26 -4.82 10.48
N THR A 216 10.56 -3.54 10.64
CA THR A 216 10.46 -2.89 11.96
C THR A 216 9.75 -1.54 11.91
N SER A 217 8.85 -1.29 12.85
CA SER A 217 8.32 0.06 13.11
C SER A 217 9.05 0.70 14.29
N ILE A 218 9.07 2.04 14.30
CA ILE A 218 9.43 2.83 15.48
C ILE A 218 8.19 3.59 15.91
N THR A 219 7.71 3.29 17.10
CA THR A 219 6.61 4.03 17.71
C THR A 219 7.16 5.22 18.49
N SER A 220 6.58 6.40 18.29
CA SER A 220 7.02 7.67 18.88
C SER A 220 7.11 7.67 20.42
N GLY A 221 6.36 6.80 21.11
CA GLY A 221 6.34 6.74 22.58
C GLY A 221 7.57 6.09 23.22
N ASP A 222 8.18 5.10 22.57
CA ASP A 222 9.20 4.24 23.22
C ASP A 222 10.58 4.27 22.54
N SER A 223 10.72 4.88 21.35
CA SER A 223 11.97 4.89 20.56
C SER A 223 12.59 3.48 20.35
N LYS A 224 11.79 2.43 20.51
CA LYS A 224 12.20 1.03 20.36
C LYS A 224 11.74 0.52 19.00
N TRP A 225 12.58 -0.34 18.42
CA TRP A 225 12.26 -1.05 17.20
C TRP A 225 11.35 -2.23 17.52
N HIS A 226 10.16 -2.24 16.95
CA HIS A 226 9.22 -3.35 17.04
C HIS A 226 9.22 -4.10 15.73
N GLY A 227 9.55 -5.40 15.79
CA GLY A 227 9.41 -6.29 14.63
C GLY A 227 7.94 -6.42 14.23
N LEU A 228 7.66 -6.30 12.94
CA LEU A 228 6.34 -6.45 12.36
C LEU A 228 6.19 -7.80 11.67
N ASP A 229 5.00 -8.37 11.83
CA ASP A 229 4.61 -9.64 11.20
C ASP A 229 3.89 -9.44 9.86
N THR A 230 3.79 -8.19 9.38
CA THR A 230 3.22 -7.84 8.07
C THR A 230 4.04 -6.76 7.37
N ILE A 231 3.94 -6.69 6.03
CA ILE A 231 4.51 -5.60 5.24
C ILE A 231 3.52 -4.44 5.19
N THR A 232 3.98 -3.23 5.53
CA THR A 232 3.11 -2.03 5.67
C THR A 232 3.49 -0.90 4.70
N GLY A 233 4.35 -1.17 3.72
CA GLY A 233 4.76 -0.18 2.75
C GLY A 233 5.45 -0.79 1.54
N VAL A 234 5.46 -0.02 0.46
CA VAL A 234 6.11 -0.38 -0.81
C VAL A 234 6.99 0.77 -1.24
N LEU A 235 8.29 0.52 -1.35
CA LEU A 235 9.28 1.50 -1.80
C LEU A 235 9.66 1.18 -3.25
N ILE A 236 9.39 2.09 -4.17
CA ILE A 236 9.59 1.92 -5.61
C ILE A 236 10.67 2.91 -6.03
N LEU A 237 11.83 2.38 -6.41
CA LEU A 237 13.03 3.19 -6.68
C LEU A 237 13.61 2.85 -8.04
N ARG A 238 14.18 3.86 -8.66
CA ARG A 238 14.95 3.78 -9.89
C ARG A 238 16.41 3.65 -9.56
N SER A 239 17.08 2.65 -10.13
CA SER A 239 18.50 2.45 -9.94
C SER A 239 19.30 3.61 -10.56
N PRO A 240 20.26 4.18 -9.81
CA PRO A 240 21.20 5.15 -10.39
C PRO A 240 22.17 4.55 -11.41
N ILE A 241 22.27 3.21 -11.51
CA ILE A 241 23.22 2.54 -12.41
C ILE A 241 22.65 2.41 -13.81
N ASP A 242 21.43 1.89 -13.93
CA ASP A 242 20.84 1.49 -15.22
C ASP A 242 19.41 2.03 -15.41
N ASN A 243 18.94 2.88 -14.50
CA ASN A 243 17.58 3.45 -14.54
C ASN A 243 16.46 2.40 -14.42
N SER A 244 16.77 1.14 -14.07
CA SER A 244 15.78 0.08 -13.84
C SER A 244 14.96 0.34 -12.56
N ILE A 245 13.72 -0.13 -12.53
CA ILE A 245 12.86 -0.02 -11.35
C ILE A 245 13.04 -1.23 -10.44
N ILE A 246 13.25 -0.94 -9.17
CA ILE A 246 13.38 -1.91 -8.08
C ILE A 246 12.36 -1.55 -7.02
N SER A 247 11.54 -2.54 -6.66
CA SER A 247 10.49 -2.39 -5.68
C SER A 247 10.81 -3.21 -4.43
N PHE A 248 10.55 -2.65 -3.25
CA PHE A 248 10.83 -3.26 -1.95
C PHE A 248 9.56 -3.30 -1.11
N GLY A 249 9.25 -4.43 -0.49
CA GLY A 249 8.23 -4.54 0.54
C GLY A 249 8.84 -4.23 1.90
N THR A 250 8.41 -3.16 2.53
CA THR A 250 9.07 -2.53 3.68
C THR A 250 8.10 -2.22 4.82
N SER A 251 8.61 -1.90 6.01
CA SER A 251 7.82 -1.25 7.06
C SER A 251 7.64 0.24 6.79
N ALA A 252 6.69 0.83 7.51
CA ALA A 252 6.56 2.26 7.63
C ALA A 252 7.36 2.79 8.84
N MET A 253 8.17 3.82 8.59
CA MET A 253 8.68 4.73 9.61
C MET A 253 8.06 6.12 9.39
N ILE A 254 6.74 6.26 9.50
CA ILE A 254 6.11 7.57 9.35
C ILE A 254 5.03 7.80 10.40
N GLU A 255 5.46 7.74 11.66
CA GLU A 255 4.76 8.38 12.78
C GLU A 255 5.24 9.82 12.99
N HIS A 256 4.42 10.64 13.66
CA HIS A 256 4.64 12.06 13.93
C HIS A 256 6.09 12.35 14.37
N GLY A 257 6.83 13.10 13.54
CA GLY A 257 8.20 13.53 13.84
C GLY A 257 9.32 12.58 13.36
N SER A 258 9.00 11.38 12.85
CA SER A 258 10.04 10.43 12.39
C SER A 258 10.86 10.99 11.23
N LEU A 259 10.21 11.76 10.35
CA LEU A 259 10.85 12.43 9.22
C LEU A 259 11.54 13.75 9.59
N ASP A 260 11.61 14.09 10.88
CA ASP A 260 12.36 15.25 11.39
C ASP A 260 13.69 14.84 12.02
N ASN A 261 13.89 13.54 12.30
CA ASN A 261 15.09 13.01 12.94
C ASN A 261 16.05 12.38 11.91
N ASP A 262 17.27 12.89 11.80
CA ASP A 262 18.26 12.38 10.84
C ASP A 262 18.64 10.91 11.05
N GLY A 263 18.77 10.47 12.29
CA GLY A 263 19.09 9.08 12.59
C GLY A 263 18.00 8.14 12.10
N LEU A 264 16.74 8.53 12.26
CA LEU A 264 15.59 7.75 11.80
C LEU A 264 15.47 7.73 10.28
N ILE A 265 15.69 8.86 9.61
CA ILE A 265 15.68 8.94 8.15
C ILE A 265 16.79 8.06 7.55
N ALA A 266 18.00 8.09 8.12
CA ALA A 266 19.11 7.26 7.68
C ALA A 266 18.80 5.77 7.91
N ALA A 267 18.30 5.42 9.09
CA ALA A 267 17.91 4.05 9.41
C ALA A 267 16.80 3.53 8.49
N PHE A 268 15.80 4.34 8.16
CA PHE A 268 14.76 3.97 7.20
C PHE A 268 15.37 3.56 5.85
N ARG A 269 16.27 4.37 5.30
CA ARG A 269 16.97 4.04 4.04
C ARG A 269 17.79 2.75 4.18
N ASP A 270 18.64 2.68 5.21
CA ASP A 270 19.63 1.62 5.32
C ASP A 270 19.02 0.26 5.68
N ILE A 271 17.90 0.24 6.40
CA ILE A 271 17.15 -0.99 6.69
C ILE A 271 16.36 -1.43 5.44
N ASN A 272 15.61 -0.52 4.82
CA ASN A 272 14.60 -0.92 3.83
C ASN A 272 15.16 -1.10 2.41
N VAL A 273 16.34 -0.55 2.12
CA VAL A 273 17.07 -0.80 0.86
C VAL A 273 17.94 -2.04 1.05
N ASN A 274 17.31 -3.21 1.11
CA ASN A 274 17.95 -4.51 1.34
C ASN A 274 17.43 -5.55 0.33
N SER A 275 18.30 -6.45 -0.13
CA SER A 275 17.96 -7.53 -1.05
C SER A 275 16.85 -8.44 -0.53
N ASP A 276 16.76 -8.62 0.79
CA ASP A 276 15.73 -9.41 1.46
C ASP A 276 14.32 -8.80 1.33
N PHE A 277 14.21 -7.50 1.06
CA PHE A 277 12.92 -6.82 0.87
C PHE A 277 12.51 -6.69 -0.59
N VAL A 278 13.39 -7.02 -1.54
CA VAL A 278 13.11 -6.87 -2.98
C VAL A 278 11.91 -7.74 -3.39
N ILE A 279 10.93 -7.08 -4.00
CA ILE A 279 9.76 -7.68 -4.64
C ILE A 279 10.19 -8.30 -5.96
N LYS A 280 9.82 -9.56 -6.19
CA LYS A 280 10.16 -10.33 -7.40
C LYS A 280 8.93 -11.11 -7.85
N ASN A 281 9.00 -11.75 -9.01
CA ASN A 281 7.92 -12.62 -9.47
C ASN A 281 7.60 -13.70 -8.42
N GLY A 282 6.36 -13.74 -7.96
CA GLY A 282 5.90 -14.66 -6.89
C GLY A 282 6.14 -14.18 -5.47
N LYS A 283 6.83 -13.05 -5.25
CA LYS A 283 6.98 -12.39 -3.96
C LYS A 283 6.33 -11.01 -4.02
N THR A 284 5.07 -10.93 -3.61
CA THR A 284 4.23 -9.73 -3.73
C THR A 284 3.86 -9.15 -2.37
N VAL A 285 3.61 -7.85 -2.34
CA VAL A 285 2.95 -7.21 -1.19
C VAL A 285 1.45 -7.30 -1.40
N ASN A 286 0.76 -7.97 -0.49
CA ASN A 286 -0.66 -8.28 -0.56
C ASN A 286 -1.45 -7.36 0.37
N VAL A 287 -2.48 -6.73 -0.18
CA VAL A 287 -3.40 -5.83 0.52
C VAL A 287 -4.82 -6.29 0.29
N CYS A 288 -5.57 -6.54 1.35
CA CYS A 288 -6.98 -6.89 1.24
C CYS A 288 -7.84 -5.64 1.30
N VAL A 289 -8.73 -5.46 0.33
CA VAL A 289 -9.64 -4.31 0.25
C VAL A 289 -11.01 -4.71 0.76
N ARG A 290 -11.54 -3.96 1.72
CA ARG A 290 -12.79 -4.25 2.45
C ARG A 290 -13.71 -3.02 2.39
N PRO A 291 -15.03 -3.17 2.34
CA PRO A 291 -15.92 -2.02 2.55
C PRO A 291 -15.76 -1.47 3.98
N SER A 292 -15.89 -0.16 4.15
CA SER A 292 -15.95 0.49 5.47
C SER A 292 -17.26 0.11 6.17
N ASN A 293 -17.18 -0.04 7.49
CA ASN A 293 -18.36 -0.15 8.33
C ASN A 293 -18.82 1.26 8.75
N ASP A 294 -20.13 1.50 8.79
CA ASP A 294 -20.75 2.74 9.27
C ASP A 294 -20.58 2.92 10.80
N GLY A 295 -19.33 3.04 11.27
CA GLY A 295 -19.03 3.38 12.66
C GLY A 295 -19.33 2.29 13.70
N VAL A 296 -19.72 1.07 13.30
CA VAL A 296 -19.96 -0.02 14.25
C VAL A 296 -18.64 -0.71 14.62
N GLN A 297 -18.01 -0.11 15.63
CA GLN A 297 -17.28 -0.73 16.74
C GLN A 297 -16.81 -2.20 16.60
N TRP A 298 -15.46 -2.37 16.57
CA TRP A 298 -14.56 -3.42 17.10
C TRP A 298 -14.87 -4.93 16.95
N TYR A 299 -16.07 -5.36 16.58
CA TYR A 299 -16.44 -6.77 16.39
C TYR A 299 -17.52 -6.99 15.32
N ALA A 300 -18.05 -5.93 14.70
CA ALA A 300 -19.06 -6.08 13.67
C ALA A 300 -18.42 -6.52 12.35
N GLY A 301 -18.61 -7.78 11.99
CA GLY A 301 -18.26 -8.32 10.68
C GLY A 301 -18.83 -7.40 9.60
N GLY A 302 -17.93 -6.83 8.78
CA GLY A 302 -18.33 -5.91 7.72
C GLY A 302 -19.21 -6.57 6.68
N PHE A 303 -19.83 -5.75 5.83
CA PHE A 303 -20.60 -6.22 4.69
C PHE A 303 -19.72 -7.09 3.80
N ASN A 304 -20.00 -8.39 3.75
CA ASN A 304 -19.23 -9.33 2.95
C ASN A 304 -19.99 -9.72 1.68
N PHE A 305 -19.58 -9.17 0.54
CA PHE A 305 -20.27 -9.37 -0.74
C PHE A 305 -20.13 -10.78 -1.35
N PHE A 306 -19.11 -11.54 -0.93
CA PHE A 306 -18.78 -12.85 -1.51
C PHE A 306 -18.73 -13.98 -0.47
N GLY A 307 -19.66 -13.96 0.49
CA GLY A 307 -19.73 -15.00 1.53
C GLY A 307 -18.51 -14.97 2.45
N ASP A 308 -18.28 -13.83 3.10
CA ASP A 308 -17.14 -13.57 3.98
C ASP A 308 -15.76 -13.60 3.29
N ARG A 309 -15.71 -13.28 1.98
CA ARG A 309 -14.46 -13.19 1.21
C ARG A 309 -14.33 -11.83 0.50
N ASN A 310 -13.29 -11.10 0.83
CA ASN A 310 -12.89 -9.84 0.24
C ASN A 310 -11.69 -10.05 -0.70
N LYS A 311 -11.59 -9.26 -1.75
CA LYS A 311 -10.53 -9.32 -2.77
C LYS A 311 -9.19 -8.83 -2.22
N VAL A 312 -8.14 -9.53 -2.63
CA VAL A 312 -6.75 -9.18 -2.35
C VAL A 312 -6.11 -8.59 -3.60
N VAL A 313 -5.49 -7.43 -3.44
CA VAL A 313 -4.65 -6.78 -4.45
C VAL A 313 -3.21 -7.17 -4.16
N LYS A 314 -2.55 -7.77 -5.16
CA LYS A 314 -1.14 -8.16 -5.11
C LYS A 314 -0.31 -7.11 -5.83
N ILE A 315 0.67 -6.55 -5.13
CA ILE A 315 1.59 -5.54 -5.64
C ILE A 315 2.89 -6.27 -6.00
N GLY A 316 3.13 -6.42 -7.30
CA GLY A 316 4.35 -7.00 -7.86
C GLY A 316 5.46 -5.98 -8.12
N PRO A 317 6.51 -6.37 -8.85
CA PRO A 317 7.70 -5.53 -9.04
C PRO A 317 7.49 -4.31 -9.94
N SER A 318 6.40 -4.24 -10.71
CA SER A 318 6.09 -3.21 -11.72
C SER A 318 4.60 -2.89 -11.77
N ALA A 319 4.21 -1.83 -12.50
CA ALA A 319 2.82 -1.45 -12.73
C ALA A 319 1.98 -2.61 -13.32
N SER A 320 2.53 -3.33 -14.31
CA SER A 320 1.85 -4.46 -14.96
C SER A 320 1.68 -5.67 -14.05
N ALA A 321 2.49 -5.79 -13.00
CA ALA A 321 2.43 -6.88 -12.03
C ALA A 321 1.54 -6.57 -10.81
N VAL A 322 0.87 -5.42 -10.80
CA VAL A 322 -0.19 -5.14 -9.83
C VAL A 322 -1.48 -5.77 -10.31
N GLU A 323 -2.03 -6.71 -9.54
CA GLU A 323 -3.21 -7.47 -9.95
C GLU A 323 -4.19 -7.71 -8.80
N ILE A 324 -5.44 -7.99 -9.17
CA ILE A 324 -6.45 -8.45 -8.23
C ILE A 324 -6.42 -9.98 -8.29
N ALA A 325 -6.12 -10.62 -7.18
CA ALA A 325 -6.12 -12.06 -7.10
C ALA A 325 -7.53 -12.62 -7.36
N PRO A 326 -7.65 -13.77 -8.06
CA PRO A 326 -8.93 -14.45 -8.16
C PRO A 326 -9.40 -14.88 -6.76
N LEU A 327 -10.72 -14.97 -6.55
CA LEU A 327 -11.26 -15.46 -5.27
C LEU A 327 -11.18 -17.00 -5.15
N ASP A 328 -11.21 -17.69 -6.28
CA ASP A 328 -11.30 -19.14 -6.37
C ASP A 328 -10.13 -19.73 -7.18
N GLY A 329 -9.88 -21.03 -7.00
CA GLY A 329 -8.85 -21.78 -7.70
C GLY A 329 -7.49 -21.82 -6.99
N PRO A 330 -6.46 -22.44 -7.61
CA PRO A 330 -5.17 -22.70 -6.97
C PRO A 330 -4.37 -21.45 -6.58
N LYS A 331 -4.67 -20.30 -7.21
CA LYS A 331 -4.10 -18.98 -6.88
C LYS A 331 -5.11 -18.06 -6.18
N GLY A 332 -6.20 -18.65 -5.70
CA GLY A 332 -7.28 -17.94 -5.01
C GLY A 332 -6.74 -17.21 -3.79
N SER A 333 -7.03 -15.91 -3.66
CA SER A 333 -6.65 -15.14 -2.48
C SER A 333 -7.82 -14.27 -2.02
N SER A 334 -8.08 -14.31 -0.73
CA SER A 334 -9.17 -13.56 -0.10
C SER A 334 -8.87 -13.27 1.36
N CYS A 335 -9.51 -12.26 1.93
CA CYS A 335 -9.57 -12.11 3.39
C CYS A 335 -11.02 -11.99 3.88
N GLY A 336 -11.28 -12.32 5.14
CA GLY A 336 -12.62 -12.25 5.71
C GLY A 336 -12.93 -10.91 6.40
N GLY A 337 -14.10 -10.91 7.05
CA GLY A 337 -14.43 -9.92 8.07
C GLY A 337 -14.03 -10.48 9.43
N ASP A 338 -13.17 -9.78 10.17
CA ASP A 338 -12.67 -10.18 11.50
C ASP A 338 -13.81 -10.23 12.53
N ARG A 339 -14.63 -11.30 12.54
CA ARG A 339 -15.79 -11.46 13.46
C ARG A 339 -15.38 -11.63 14.93
N LYS A 340 -14.11 -11.91 15.23
CA LYS A 340 -13.63 -12.22 16.58
C LYS A 340 -12.52 -11.30 17.10
N GLY A 341 -12.17 -10.22 16.39
CA GLY A 341 -11.15 -9.24 16.85
C GLY A 341 -9.71 -9.77 17.00
N ASP A 342 -9.47 -11.08 16.87
CA ASP A 342 -8.18 -11.74 17.15
C ASP A 342 -7.57 -12.50 15.95
N ALA A 343 -8.20 -12.49 14.76
CA ALA A 343 -7.66 -13.17 13.59
C ALA A 343 -6.60 -12.30 12.88
N ARG A 344 -5.38 -12.30 13.44
CA ARG A 344 -4.19 -11.67 12.85
C ARG A 344 -4.02 -12.04 11.37
N PHE A 345 -4.25 -13.31 11.03
CA PHE A 345 -4.23 -13.83 9.66
C PHE A 345 -5.25 -14.97 9.40
N GLY A 346 -5.99 -15.42 10.42
CA GLY A 346 -6.81 -16.64 10.33
C GLY A 346 -8.01 -16.56 9.37
N ASP A 347 -8.32 -15.37 8.87
CA ASP A 347 -9.32 -15.10 7.84
C ASP A 347 -8.70 -14.90 6.45
N VAL A 348 -7.37 -14.96 6.34
CA VAL A 348 -6.62 -14.67 5.12
C VAL A 348 -6.20 -15.94 4.42
N ILE A 349 -6.55 -16.01 3.14
CA ILE A 349 -6.10 -17.01 2.18
C ILE A 349 -5.22 -16.30 1.15
N ILE A 350 -3.99 -16.75 0.95
CA ILE A 350 -3.10 -16.31 -0.13
C ILE A 350 -2.69 -17.53 -0.94
N ASP A 351 -2.92 -17.49 -2.25
CA ASP A 351 -2.59 -18.58 -3.18
C ASP A 351 -3.11 -19.96 -2.71
N GLY A 352 -4.37 -19.98 -2.28
CA GLY A 352 -5.08 -21.17 -1.81
C GLY A 352 -4.66 -21.68 -0.43
N LYS A 353 -3.76 -20.98 0.27
CA LYS A 353 -3.28 -21.36 1.61
C LYS A 353 -3.77 -20.38 2.66
N ASN A 354 -4.30 -20.93 3.75
CA ASN A 354 -4.57 -20.15 4.96
C ASN A 354 -3.25 -19.71 5.59
N LEU A 355 -3.23 -18.48 6.11
CA LEU A 355 -2.11 -17.90 6.84
C LEU A 355 -2.25 -18.10 8.36
#